data_AF-A0A4Q2QS67-F1
#
_entry.id   AF-A0A4Q2QS67-F1
#
_cell.length_a   1.000
_cell.length_b   1.000
_cell.length_c   1.000
_cell.angle_alpha   90.00
_cell.angle_beta   90.00
_cell.angle_gamma   90.00
#
_symmetry.space_group_name_H-M   'P 1'
#
loop_
_entity.id
_entity.type
_entity.pdbx_description
1 polymer ?
#
loop_
_entity_poly.entity_id
_entity_poly.type
_entity_poly.pdbx_seq_one_letter_code
_entity_poly.pdbx_strand_id
1 'polypeptide(L)'
;CRVLGSLYYRQPQDPLLVPLFTLIREGKLAASWPLEQDELLARLQKSCEMQSLATDYNALFVGEACSVPPYRSAWVEGSSEAEVRAFLSEHGIPTGEGPADHLGSLLLAASWLEDHAAEDQSETLEL
;
A
#
# COMPACT_ATOMS: atom_id res chain seq x y z
N CYS A 1 -4.85 0.65 6.58
CA CYS A 1 -4.44 0.40 5.15
C CYS A 1 -3.09 -0.30 4.91
N ARG A 2 -2.30 -0.63 5.94
CA ARG A 2 -0.89 -1.04 5.82
C ARG A 2 -0.58 -2.24 4.91
N VAL A 3 -1.34 -3.33 4.99
CA VAL A 3 -1.07 -4.57 4.24
C VAL A 3 -1.07 -4.33 2.74
N LEU A 4 -2.12 -3.66 2.23
CA LEU A 4 -2.23 -3.34 0.82
C LEU A 4 -1.15 -2.36 0.38
N GLY A 5 -0.89 -1.31 1.17
CA GLY A 5 0.18 -0.35 0.87
C GLY A 5 1.54 -1.03 0.69
N SER A 6 1.90 -1.96 1.58
CA SER A 6 3.14 -2.74 1.48
C SER A 6 3.21 -3.61 0.22
N LEU A 7 2.12 -4.30 -0.16
CA LEU A 7 2.08 -5.17 -1.34
C LEU A 7 2.20 -4.39 -2.66
N TYR A 8 1.65 -3.17 -2.72
CA TYR A 8 1.75 -2.34 -3.91
C TYR A 8 3.04 -1.51 -3.96
N TYR A 9 3.63 -1.15 -2.82
CA TYR A 9 4.83 -0.30 -2.77
C TYR A 9 6.14 -1.05 -2.96
N ARG A 10 6.21 -2.33 -2.55
CA ARG A 10 7.46 -3.09 -2.50
C ARG A 10 7.47 -4.20 -3.54
N GLN A 11 8.68 -4.49 -4.05
CA GLN A 11 8.92 -5.68 -4.86
C GLN A 11 8.49 -6.94 -4.06
N PRO A 12 7.86 -7.94 -4.68
CA PRO A 12 7.42 -9.15 -3.97
C PRO A 12 8.55 -9.90 -3.25
N GLN A 13 9.81 -9.74 -3.70
CA GLN A 13 10.97 -10.36 -3.07
C GLN A 13 11.61 -9.51 -1.96
N ASP A 14 11.07 -8.32 -1.67
CA ASP A 14 11.59 -7.46 -0.59
C ASP A 14 11.54 -8.25 0.75
N PRO A 15 12.67 -8.37 1.48
CA PRO A 15 12.72 -9.09 2.75
C PRO A 15 11.67 -8.64 3.77
N LEU A 16 11.24 -7.37 3.72
CA LEU A 16 10.20 -6.82 4.60
C LEU A 16 8.82 -7.43 4.34
N LEU A 17 8.57 -8.02 3.17
CA LEU A 17 7.31 -8.70 2.85
C LEU A 17 7.29 -10.18 3.25
N VAL A 18 8.43 -10.77 3.62
CA VAL A 18 8.51 -12.21 3.97
C VAL A 18 7.52 -12.62 5.07
N PRO A 19 7.35 -11.87 6.18
CA PRO A 19 6.36 -12.22 7.19
C PRO A 19 4.92 -12.17 6.65
N LEU A 20 4.61 -11.20 5.78
CA LEU A 20 3.28 -11.05 5.19
C LEU A 20 2.95 -12.19 4.23
N PHE A 21 3.90 -12.55 3.34
CA PHE A 21 3.69 -13.68 2.45
C PHE A 21 3.62 -15.02 3.18
N THR A 22 4.35 -15.17 4.30
CA THR A 22 4.18 -16.33 5.19
C THR A 22 2.75 -16.38 5.73
N LEU A 23 2.24 -15.26 6.27
CA LEU A 23 0.87 -15.16 6.78
C LEU A 23 -0.19 -15.52 5.72
N ILE A 24 0.01 -15.07 4.47
CA ILE A 24 -0.87 -15.38 3.34
C ILE A 24 -0.87 -16.87 3.04
N ARG A 25 0.30 -17.51 2.92
CA ARG A 25 0.41 -18.95 2.61
C ARG A 25 -0.17 -19.85 3.70
N GLU A 26 -0.04 -19.43 4.96
CA GLU A 26 -0.64 -20.11 6.10
C GLU A 26 -2.16 -19.89 6.21
N GLY A 27 -2.76 -19.06 5.34
CA GLY A 27 -4.19 -18.74 5.38
C GLY A 27 -4.59 -17.89 6.59
N LYS A 28 -3.63 -17.36 7.34
CA LYS A 28 -3.86 -16.61 8.59
C LYS A 28 -4.29 -15.17 8.34
N LEU A 29 -4.14 -14.67 7.10
CA LEU A 29 -4.59 -13.32 6.73
C LEU A 29 -6.09 -13.13 6.97
N ALA A 30 -6.92 -14.16 6.74
CA ALA A 30 -8.37 -14.07 6.87
C ALA A 30 -8.83 -13.70 8.28
N ALA A 31 -8.14 -14.16 9.32
CA ALA A 31 -8.48 -13.84 10.71
C ALA A 31 -8.26 -12.34 11.05
N SER A 32 -7.49 -11.61 10.25
CA SER A 32 -7.20 -10.19 10.44
C SER A 32 -7.74 -9.32 9.30
N TRP A 33 -8.50 -9.91 8.38
CA TRP A 33 -9.09 -9.18 7.27
C TRP A 33 -10.47 -8.64 7.67
N PRO A 34 -10.77 -7.35 7.48
CA PRO A 34 -11.99 -6.73 8.01
C PRO A 34 -13.26 -7.04 7.19
N LEU A 35 -13.13 -7.73 6.05
CA LEU A 35 -14.23 -8.00 5.11
C LEU A 35 -14.43 -9.51 4.92
N GLU A 36 -15.68 -9.93 4.70
CA GLU A 36 -16.01 -11.31 4.31
C GLU A 36 -15.60 -11.56 2.86
N GLN A 37 -14.42 -12.17 2.68
CA GLN A 37 -13.80 -12.40 1.37
C GLN A 37 -13.10 -13.76 1.28
N ASP A 38 -13.65 -14.79 1.93
CA ASP A 38 -13.02 -16.11 2.09
C ASP A 38 -12.56 -16.73 0.77
N GLU A 39 -13.38 -16.65 -0.28
CA GLU A 39 -13.03 -17.21 -1.59
C GLU A 39 -11.80 -16.51 -2.22
N LEU A 40 -11.74 -15.18 -2.13
CA LEU A 40 -10.63 -14.39 -2.67
C LEU A 40 -9.35 -14.61 -1.86
N LEU A 41 -9.47 -14.69 -0.53
CA LEU A 41 -8.34 -14.94 0.36
C LEU A 41 -7.80 -16.37 0.20
N ALA A 42 -8.70 -17.36 0.04
CA ALA A 42 -8.32 -18.74 -0.26
C ALA A 42 -7.63 -18.87 -1.64
N ARG A 43 -8.08 -18.10 -2.64
CA ARG A 43 -7.38 -18.01 -3.93
C ARG A 43 -6.01 -17.37 -3.78
N LEU A 44 -5.91 -16.24 -3.07
CA LEU A 44 -4.64 -15.55 -2.81
C LEU A 44 -3.63 -16.48 -2.12
N GLN A 45 -4.06 -17.22 -1.10
CA GLN A 45 -3.25 -18.22 -0.40
C GLN A 45 -2.64 -19.24 -1.38
N LYS A 46 -3.43 -19.74 -2.33
CA LYS A 46 -3.02 -20.77 -3.29
C LYS A 46 -2.15 -20.25 -4.44
N SER A 47 -2.19 -18.94 -4.70
CA SER A 47 -1.50 -18.30 -5.84
C SER A 47 -0.21 -17.57 -5.45
N CYS A 48 0.36 -17.87 -4.28
CA CYS A 48 1.53 -17.16 -3.74
C CYS A 48 2.87 -17.76 -4.22
N GLU A 49 3.06 -17.91 -5.53
CA GLU A 49 4.33 -18.34 -6.12
C GLU A 49 5.21 -17.10 -6.40
N MET A 50 6.40 -17.03 -5.80
CA MET A 50 7.19 -15.80 -5.75
C MET A 50 7.75 -15.39 -7.10
N GLN A 51 8.18 -16.33 -7.95
CA GLN A 51 8.75 -16.00 -9.25
C GLN A 51 7.69 -15.44 -10.19
N SER A 52 6.50 -16.03 -10.16
CA SER A 52 5.34 -15.58 -10.92
C SER A 52 4.89 -14.19 -10.44
N LEU A 53 4.74 -14.01 -9.12
CA LEU A 53 4.40 -12.71 -8.53
C LEU A 53 5.41 -11.62 -8.89
N ALA A 54 6.71 -11.92 -8.85
CA ALA A 54 7.77 -11.01 -9.26
C ALA A 54 7.62 -10.59 -10.73
N THR A 55 7.34 -11.56 -11.60
CA THR A 55 7.18 -11.34 -13.04
C THR A 55 5.98 -10.45 -13.31
N ASP A 56 4.82 -10.79 -12.74
CA ASP A 56 3.58 -10.04 -12.90
C ASP A 56 3.71 -8.62 -12.32
N TYR A 57 4.32 -8.48 -11.14
CA TYR A 57 4.53 -7.17 -10.52
C TYR A 57 5.38 -6.25 -11.40
N ASN A 58 6.46 -6.77 -11.98
CA ASN A 58 7.30 -5.98 -12.88
C ASN A 58 6.56 -5.58 -14.16
N ALA A 59 5.82 -6.50 -14.77
CA ALA A 59 5.03 -6.21 -15.98
C ALA A 59 3.91 -5.18 -15.73
N LEU A 60 3.30 -5.21 -14.55
CA LEU A 60 2.21 -4.33 -14.19
C LEU A 60 2.68 -2.94 -13.78
N PHE A 61 3.71 -2.83 -12.94
CA PHE A 61 3.98 -1.60 -12.19
C PHE A 61 5.37 -1.00 -12.38
N VAL A 62 6.30 -1.69 -13.04
CA VAL A 62 7.72 -1.29 -13.06
C VAL A 62 8.16 -0.83 -14.45
N GLY A 63 8.86 0.29 -14.48
CA GLY A 63 9.40 0.89 -15.71
C GLY A 63 8.39 1.75 -16.47
N GLU A 64 8.89 2.49 -17.45
CA GLU A 64 8.09 3.45 -18.23
C GLU A 64 7.00 2.78 -19.08
N ALA A 65 7.20 1.51 -19.46
CA ALA A 65 6.26 0.72 -20.25
C ALA A 65 5.37 -0.19 -19.39
N CYS A 66 5.26 0.08 -18.08
CA CYS A 66 4.40 -0.69 -17.21
C CYS A 66 2.93 -0.64 -17.69
N SER A 67 2.22 -1.75 -17.54
CA SER A 67 0.85 -1.87 -18.08
C SER A 67 -0.17 -1.07 -17.27
N VAL A 68 0.12 -0.82 -16.00
CA VAL A 68 -0.75 -0.13 -15.05
C VAL A 68 0.10 0.83 -14.23
N PRO A 69 0.34 2.07 -14.71
CA PRO A 69 1.13 3.06 -13.98
C PRO A 69 0.58 3.26 -12.56
N PRO A 70 1.37 3.04 -11.50
CA PRO A 70 0.88 3.07 -10.12
C PRO A 70 0.81 4.49 -9.54
N TYR A 71 0.76 5.54 -10.38
CA TYR A 71 0.81 6.94 -9.96
C TYR A 71 -0.52 7.63 -10.24
N ARG A 72 -1.09 8.35 -9.28
CA ARG A 72 -2.35 9.10 -9.47
C ARG A 72 -2.28 10.03 -10.69
N SER A 73 -1.15 10.69 -10.90
CA SER A 73 -0.91 11.61 -12.03
C SER A 73 -1.04 10.97 -13.41
N ALA A 74 -0.91 9.65 -13.53
CA ALA A 74 -1.15 8.94 -14.78
C ALA A 74 -2.64 8.81 -15.13
N TRP A 75 -3.54 9.00 -14.18
CA TRP A 75 -4.98 8.72 -14.33
C TRP A 75 -5.87 9.97 -14.18
N VAL A 76 -5.40 10.99 -13.47
CA VAL A 76 -6.17 12.20 -13.21
C VAL A 76 -5.57 13.36 -14.02
N GLU A 77 -6.27 13.77 -15.06
CA GLU A 77 -5.83 14.88 -15.92
C GLU A 77 -5.65 16.17 -15.12
N GLY A 78 -4.58 16.90 -15.40
CA GLY A 78 -4.23 18.15 -14.71
C GLY A 78 -3.73 17.98 -13.28
N SER A 79 -3.63 16.75 -12.77
CA SER A 79 -3.09 16.51 -11.44
C SER A 79 -1.56 16.46 -11.42
N SER A 80 -0.97 16.80 -10.28
CA SER A 80 0.48 16.71 -10.09
C SER A 80 0.85 15.90 -8.84
N GLU A 81 2.01 15.24 -8.93
CA GLU A 81 2.63 14.60 -7.78
C GLU A 81 2.98 15.61 -6.67
N ALA A 82 3.34 16.84 -7.05
CA ALA A 82 3.72 17.91 -6.13
C ALA A 82 2.58 18.32 -5.18
N GLU A 83 1.32 18.31 -5.65
CA GLU A 83 0.15 18.55 -4.80
C GLU A 83 0.05 17.54 -3.67
N VAL A 84 0.26 16.26 -3.99
CA VAL A 84 0.24 15.18 -3.01
C VAL A 84 1.40 15.34 -2.03
N ARG A 85 2.62 15.58 -2.53
CA ARG A 85 3.80 15.76 -1.69
C ARG A 85 3.65 16.94 -0.73
N ALA A 86 3.12 18.07 -1.21
CA ALA A 86 2.87 19.25 -0.39
C ALA A 86 1.88 18.93 0.73
N PHE A 87 0.75 18.29 0.41
CA PHE A 87 -0.24 17.86 1.40
C PHE A 87 0.37 16.94 2.47
N LEU A 88 1.11 15.91 2.06
CA LEU A 88 1.74 14.98 3.01
C LEU A 88 2.73 15.70 3.92
N SER A 89 3.53 16.62 3.37
CA SER A 89 4.52 17.40 4.12
C SER A 89 3.86 18.35 5.13
N GLU A 90 2.78 19.02 4.74
CA GLU A 90 2.01 19.93 5.60
C GLU A 90 1.44 19.22 6.83
N HIS A 91 1.04 17.95 6.67
CA HIS A 91 0.47 17.13 7.75
C HIS A 91 1.54 16.28 8.48
N GLY A 92 2.83 16.52 8.23
CA GLY A 92 3.93 15.79 8.87
C GLY A 92 4.02 14.31 8.51
N ILE A 93 3.32 13.86 7.45
CA ILE A 93 3.28 12.47 7.02
C ILE A 93 4.62 12.14 6.33
N PRO A 94 5.35 11.10 6.77
CA PRO A 94 6.60 10.71 6.13
C PRO A 94 6.41 10.36 4.65
N THR A 95 7.24 10.95 3.79
CA THR A 95 7.30 10.61 2.37
C THR A 95 8.56 9.81 2.08
N GLY A 96 8.46 8.85 1.16
CA GLY A 96 9.60 8.06 0.69
C GLY A 96 10.41 8.78 -0.40
N GLU A 97 11.48 8.12 -0.86
CA GLU A 97 12.38 8.59 -1.93
C GLU A 97 11.71 8.62 -3.33
N GLY A 98 10.54 8.01 -3.49
CA GLY A 98 9.80 7.96 -4.77
C GLY A 98 8.71 9.04 -4.91
N PRO A 99 7.99 9.04 -6.05
CA PRO A 99 6.81 9.87 -6.24
C PRO A 99 5.77 9.67 -5.13
N ALA A 100 5.32 10.77 -4.52
CA ALA A 100 4.41 10.76 -3.38
C ALA A 100 3.00 10.27 -3.76
N ASP A 101 2.63 10.40 -5.03
CA ASP A 101 1.34 10.02 -5.59
C ASP A 101 1.26 8.56 -6.05
N HIS A 102 2.28 7.77 -5.74
CA HIS A 102 2.28 6.32 -5.93
C HIS A 102 1.20 5.66 -5.04
N LEU A 103 0.38 4.77 -5.61
CA LEU A 103 -0.74 4.11 -4.93
C LEU A 103 -0.33 3.45 -3.60
N GLY A 104 0.77 2.70 -3.62
CA GLY A 104 1.31 2.08 -2.42
C GLY A 104 1.73 3.10 -1.36
N SER A 105 2.30 4.24 -1.76
CA SER A 105 2.68 5.33 -0.86
C SER A 105 1.46 5.99 -0.24
N LEU A 106 0.42 6.26 -1.04
CA LEU A 106 -0.86 6.82 -0.57
C LEU A 106 -1.54 5.91 0.46
N LEU A 107 -1.55 4.59 0.24
CA LEU A 107 -2.11 3.62 1.19
C LEU A 107 -1.30 3.54 2.50
N LEU A 108 0.03 3.67 2.43
CA LEU A 108 0.89 3.74 3.60
C LEU A 108 0.70 5.06 4.37
N ALA A 109 0.59 6.18 3.66
CA ALA A 109 0.27 7.49 4.23
C ALA A 109 -1.09 7.46 4.95
N ALA A 110 -2.13 6.87 4.34
CA ALA A 110 -3.42 6.67 4.99
C ALA A 110 -3.30 5.82 6.26
N SER A 111 -2.48 4.76 6.23
CA SER A 111 -2.22 3.95 7.42
C SER A 111 -1.46 4.70 8.52
N TRP A 112 -0.57 5.61 8.15
CA TRP A 112 0.14 6.47 9.11
C TRP A 112 -0.83 7.46 9.76
N LEU A 113 -1.69 8.09 8.96
CA LEU A 113 -2.75 8.96 9.45
C LEU A 113 -3.68 8.23 10.42
N GLU A 114 -4.09 6.99 10.11
CA GLU A 114 -4.90 6.15 11.01
C GLU A 114 -4.22 5.95 12.38
N ASP A 115 -2.89 5.76 12.41
CA ASP A 115 -2.15 5.56 13.66
C ASP A 115 -2.01 6.88 14.46
N HIS A 116 -1.90 8.04 13.80
CA HIS A 116 -1.62 9.33 14.43
C HIS A 116 -2.87 10.21 14.64
N ALA A 117 -4.01 9.84 14.04
CA ALA A 117 -5.28 10.55 14.23
C ALA A 117 -5.83 10.44 15.67
N ALA A 118 -5.34 9.49 16.47
CA ALA A 118 -5.73 9.32 17.87
C ALA A 118 -5.01 10.28 18.84
N GLU A 119 -3.89 10.89 18.44
CA GLU A 119 -3.19 11.87 19.27
C GLU A 119 -3.89 13.24 19.27
N ASP A 120 -4.63 13.58 18.21
CA ASP A 120 -5.31 14.87 18.06
C ASP A 120 -6.70 14.91 18.76
N GLN A 121 -7.26 13.74 19.12
CA GLN A 121 -8.55 13.65 19.81
C GLN A 121 -8.44 13.62 21.35
N SER A 122 -7.25 13.40 21.92
CA SER A 122 -7.10 13.42 23.39
C SER A 122 -7.14 14.83 23.99
N GLU A 123 -6.85 15.88 23.20
CA GLU A 123 -6.91 17.26 23.70
C GLU A 123 -8.32 17.88 23.66
N THR A 124 -9.31 17.25 23.00
CA THR A 124 -10.67 17.82 22.86
C THR A 124 -11.67 17.28 23.90
N LEU A 125 -11.26 16.41 24.83
CA LEU A 125 -12.14 15.83 25.86
C LEU A 125 -11.86 16.32 27.30
N GLU A 126 -11.01 17.32 27.49
CA GLU A 126 -10.80 18.00 28.79
C GLU A 126 -11.13 19.51 28.75
N LEU A 127 -12.34 19.87 28.31
CA LEU A 127 -12.94 21.20 28.59
C LEU A 127 -14.43 21.10 28.97
#